data_AF-A0A2H1JF77-F1
#
_entry.id   AF-A0A2H1JF77-F1
#
_cell.length_a   1.000
_cell.length_b   1.000
_cell.length_c   1.000
_cell.angle_alpha   90.00
_cell.angle_beta   90.00
_cell.angle_gamma   90.00
#
_symmetry.space_group_name_H-M   'P 1'
#
loop_
_entity.id
_entity.type
_entity.pdbx_description
1 polymer ?
#
loop_
_entity_poly.entity_id
_entity_poly.type
_entity_poly.pdbx_seq_one_letter_code
_entity_poly.pdbx_strand_id
1 'polypeptide(L)'
;MSDQLTFQDPTTRFPDITPPKQDQPEPGLDAELIPGTDRGEDSYTGTGRLRGRRALITGSDSGIGAAVAIAFAREGADVALSYLPAEEEDAQHVCEIIRGAGRKAVPLPGDLSDPEYCREVVRRAAEELGGLDALVNNAGRQIAVEDIADLTDEQWENTFRTNIHAMFRISQAALEYLEPGATIVNTTSVQAYSPSAHLVDYASTKAAINNFTKGLATQLAPKGIRVNSVAPGPIWTPLQVSDGQPKEALPHFGKNTPLGRAGQPTELAPAYVFLTSSESSYVIGETLNVNGGQPTP
;
A
#
# COMPACT_ATOMS: atom_id res chain seq x y z
N MET A 1 21.63 5.48 7.73
CA MET A 1 21.30 5.96 6.38
C MET A 1 20.87 7.41 6.47
N SER A 2 20.97 8.18 5.40
CA SER A 2 20.38 9.51 5.29
C SER A 2 18.87 9.41 5.18
N ASP A 3 18.17 10.38 5.75
CA ASP A 3 16.71 10.41 5.70
C ASP A 3 16.16 11.05 4.41
N GLN A 4 14.84 11.06 4.29
CA GLN A 4 14.13 11.66 3.16
C GLN A 4 14.15 13.20 3.13
N LEU A 5 14.68 13.86 4.16
CA LEU A 5 14.76 15.33 4.25
C LEU A 5 16.09 15.86 3.74
N THR A 6 17.07 14.98 3.52
CA THR A 6 18.41 15.31 3.06
C THR A 6 18.44 15.41 1.52
N PHE A 7 19.11 16.42 0.97
CA PHE A 7 19.33 16.55 -0.48
C PHE A 7 20.24 15.43 -0.98
N GLN A 8 19.74 14.58 -1.89
CA GLN A 8 20.45 13.41 -2.39
C GLN A 8 20.11 13.11 -3.85
N ASP A 9 21.05 12.45 -4.54
CA ASP A 9 20.82 11.91 -5.88
C ASP A 9 19.86 10.71 -5.81
N PRO A 10 18.66 10.79 -6.40
CA PRO A 10 17.68 9.71 -6.34
C PRO A 10 18.12 8.45 -7.09
N THR A 11 19.07 8.54 -8.03
CA THR A 11 19.57 7.37 -8.79
C THR A 11 20.42 6.44 -7.93
N THR A 12 21.03 6.97 -6.85
CA THR A 12 21.96 6.23 -5.98
C THR A 12 21.57 6.23 -4.50
N ARG A 13 20.44 6.86 -4.14
CA ARG A 13 19.95 6.94 -2.76
C ARG A 13 19.73 5.56 -2.12
N PHE A 14 19.22 4.60 -2.89
CA PHE A 14 19.03 3.22 -2.46
C PHE A 14 19.93 2.29 -3.27
N PRO A 15 20.33 1.13 -2.70
CA PRO A 15 21.14 0.17 -3.43
C PRO A 15 20.49 -0.24 -4.74
N ASP A 16 21.27 -0.27 -5.82
CA ASP A 16 20.90 -0.99 -7.03
C ASP A 16 20.92 -2.49 -6.72
N ILE A 17 19.74 -3.06 -6.53
CA ILE A 17 19.57 -4.47 -6.21
C ILE A 17 19.45 -5.31 -7.48
N THR A 18 20.06 -6.49 -7.45
CA THR A 18 19.82 -7.55 -8.44
C THR A 18 19.26 -8.74 -7.67
N PRO A 19 17.93 -8.78 -7.45
CA PRO A 19 17.33 -9.87 -6.70
C PRO A 19 17.66 -11.22 -7.34
N PRO A 20 18.09 -12.23 -6.58
CA PRO A 20 18.18 -13.58 -7.10
C PRO A 20 16.79 -14.07 -7.49
N LYS A 21 16.77 -15.11 -8.33
CA LYS A 21 15.56 -15.94 -8.45
C LYS A 21 15.24 -16.50 -7.07
N GLN A 22 14.04 -16.24 -6.60
CA GLN A 22 13.54 -16.75 -5.34
C GLN A 22 12.03 -16.90 -5.45
N ASP A 23 11.46 -17.55 -4.46
CA ASP A 23 10.06 -17.92 -4.44
C ASP A 23 9.60 -18.03 -3.00
N GLN A 24 8.38 -17.59 -2.74
CA GLN A 24 7.71 -17.74 -1.46
C GLN A 24 6.24 -18.08 -1.72
N PRO A 25 5.59 -18.90 -0.87
CA PRO A 25 4.15 -19.07 -0.96
C PRO A 25 3.44 -17.73 -0.69
N GLU A 26 2.29 -17.49 -1.36
CA GLU A 26 1.44 -16.34 -1.06
C GLU A 26 1.03 -16.33 0.44
N PRO A 27 1.10 -15.18 1.13
CA PRO A 27 1.35 -13.82 0.60
C PRO A 27 2.83 -13.38 0.56
N GLY A 28 3.75 -14.23 1.01
CA GLY A 28 5.15 -13.90 1.22
C GLY A 28 5.41 -13.14 2.51
N LEU A 29 6.68 -13.07 2.92
CA LEU A 29 7.18 -12.40 4.11
C LEU A 29 8.36 -11.50 3.74
N ASP A 30 8.37 -10.27 4.26
CA ASP A 30 9.51 -9.35 4.17
C ASP A 30 10.73 -9.89 4.91
N ALA A 31 10.50 -10.56 6.06
CA ALA A 31 11.55 -11.20 6.84
C ALA A 31 12.36 -12.23 6.01
N GLU A 32 11.76 -12.82 4.98
CA GLU A 32 12.39 -13.83 4.10
C GLU A 32 12.86 -13.26 2.75
N LEU A 33 12.68 -11.96 2.50
CA LEU A 33 13.00 -11.34 1.21
C LEU A 33 14.51 -11.16 1.02
N ILE A 34 15.04 -11.55 -0.14
CA ILE A 34 16.48 -11.45 -0.47
C ILE A 34 16.68 -10.63 -1.75
N PRO A 35 17.41 -9.50 -1.73
CA PRO A 35 17.82 -8.76 -0.54
C PRO A 35 16.60 -8.25 0.22
N GLY A 36 16.76 -7.89 1.49
CA GLY A 36 15.72 -7.21 2.25
C GLY A 36 15.33 -5.87 1.61
N THR A 37 14.21 -5.32 2.05
CA THR A 37 13.67 -4.05 1.56
C THR A 37 13.79 -2.95 2.62
N ASP A 38 13.86 -1.69 2.20
CA ASP A 38 13.83 -0.53 3.12
C ASP A 38 12.40 0.00 3.26
N ARG A 39 11.81 -0.19 4.45
CA ARG A 39 10.46 0.30 4.78
C ARG A 39 10.49 1.59 5.59
N GLY A 40 11.66 2.17 5.82
CA GLY A 40 11.83 3.40 6.55
C GLY A 40 12.15 3.20 8.01
N GLU A 41 12.44 1.98 8.46
CA GLU A 41 12.76 1.63 9.85
C GLU A 41 13.88 2.50 10.42
N ASP A 42 14.85 2.89 9.60
CA ASP A 42 15.94 3.79 10.02
C ASP A 42 16.04 5.05 9.15
N SER A 43 15.31 5.11 8.03
CA SER A 43 15.49 6.14 7.00
C SER A 43 14.34 7.15 6.89
N TYR A 44 13.20 6.95 7.56
CA TYR A 44 12.10 7.92 7.56
C TYR A 44 12.10 8.83 8.80
N THR A 45 12.31 10.13 8.66
CA THR A 45 12.22 11.09 9.78
C THR A 45 10.85 11.78 9.82
N GLY A 46 10.11 11.65 10.92
CA GLY A 46 8.82 12.35 11.09
C GLY A 46 8.97 13.84 11.39
N THR A 47 7.99 14.64 10.97
CA THR A 47 7.94 16.10 11.20
C THR A 47 6.65 16.56 11.89
N GLY A 48 5.78 15.62 12.25
CA GLY A 48 4.54 15.88 12.97
C GLY A 48 3.35 16.22 12.08
N ARG A 49 3.36 15.79 10.81
CA ARG A 49 2.34 16.13 9.81
C ARG A 49 1.00 15.43 10.01
N LEU A 50 0.96 14.39 10.86
CA LEU A 50 -0.22 13.56 11.12
C LEU A 50 -0.53 13.46 12.63
N ARG A 51 -0.13 14.45 13.42
CA ARG A 51 -0.36 14.47 14.88
C ARG A 51 -1.83 14.23 15.23
N GLY A 52 -2.06 13.18 16.02
CA GLY A 52 -3.39 12.84 16.55
C GLY A 52 -4.33 12.17 15.55
N ARG A 53 -3.85 11.82 14.35
CA ARG A 53 -4.63 11.04 13.37
C ARG A 53 -4.79 9.60 13.82
N ARG A 54 -5.86 8.95 13.35
CA ARG A 54 -6.20 7.55 13.62
C ARG A 54 -6.43 6.85 12.29
N ALA A 55 -5.50 5.99 11.93
CA ALA A 55 -5.41 5.40 10.60
C ALA A 55 -5.64 3.88 10.61
N LEU A 56 -6.47 3.38 9.69
CA LEU A 56 -6.51 1.97 9.32
C LEU A 56 -5.75 1.78 8.00
N ILE A 57 -4.79 0.85 7.98
CA ILE A 57 -4.01 0.50 6.79
C ILE A 57 -4.14 -1.00 6.53
N THR A 58 -4.53 -1.38 5.32
CA THR A 58 -4.61 -2.81 4.91
C THR A 58 -3.32 -3.27 4.23
N GLY A 59 -2.91 -4.52 4.47
CA GLY A 59 -1.63 -5.07 3.99
C GLY A 59 -0.46 -4.26 4.53
N SER A 60 -0.43 -4.06 5.85
CA SER A 60 0.53 -3.16 6.53
C SER A 60 1.58 -3.87 7.38
N ASP A 61 1.56 -5.19 7.33
CA ASP A 61 2.61 -6.09 7.79
C ASP A 61 3.92 -5.91 6.99
N SER A 62 3.82 -5.73 5.67
CA SER A 62 4.97 -5.75 4.77
C SER A 62 4.92 -4.66 3.68
N GLY A 63 6.01 -4.53 2.94
CA GLY A 63 6.15 -3.71 1.75
C GLY A 63 5.68 -2.26 1.93
N ILE A 64 4.89 -1.78 0.98
CA ILE A 64 4.42 -0.39 0.94
C ILE A 64 3.56 -0.06 2.17
N GLY A 65 2.66 -0.96 2.59
CA GLY A 65 1.77 -0.69 3.71
C GLY A 65 2.54 -0.56 5.03
N ALA A 66 3.55 -1.40 5.25
CA ALA A 66 4.45 -1.28 6.40
C ALA A 66 5.19 0.06 6.39
N ALA A 67 5.74 0.47 5.25
CA ALA A 67 6.42 1.75 5.13
C ALA A 67 5.51 2.95 5.42
N VAL A 68 4.26 2.87 4.96
CA VAL A 68 3.23 3.88 5.25
C VAL A 68 2.87 3.87 6.74
N ALA A 69 2.71 2.70 7.36
CA ALA A 69 2.41 2.58 8.78
C ALA A 69 3.51 3.17 9.67
N ILE A 70 4.77 2.86 9.36
CA ILE A 70 5.95 3.40 10.05
C ILE A 70 5.97 4.94 9.91
N ALA A 71 5.81 5.45 8.70
CA ALA A 71 5.80 6.89 8.46
C ALA A 71 4.63 7.59 9.16
N PHE A 72 3.43 7.00 9.15
CA PHE A 72 2.26 7.56 9.84
C PHE A 72 2.51 7.68 11.33
N ALA A 73 3.06 6.65 11.95
CA ALA A 73 3.41 6.69 13.36
C ALA A 73 4.45 7.76 13.68
N ARG A 74 5.51 7.87 12.86
CA ARG A 74 6.55 8.92 13.03
C ARG A 74 6.01 10.33 12.83
N GLU A 75 4.99 10.48 11.98
CA GLU A 75 4.29 11.76 11.78
C GLU A 75 3.25 12.05 12.88
N GLY A 76 3.02 11.12 13.80
CA GLY A 76 2.22 11.30 15.01
C GLY A 76 0.83 10.67 15.00
N ALA A 77 0.55 9.75 14.07
CA ALA A 77 -0.72 9.03 13.99
C ALA A 77 -0.71 7.72 14.81
N ASP A 78 -1.87 7.35 15.35
CA ASP A 78 -2.12 5.98 15.81
C ASP A 78 -2.59 5.12 14.63
N VAL A 79 -2.17 3.86 14.60
CA VAL A 79 -2.30 3.00 13.42
C VAL A 79 -2.89 1.63 13.79
N ALA A 80 -3.95 1.26 13.09
CA ALA A 80 -4.47 -0.10 13.02
C ALA A 80 -3.97 -0.78 11.75
N LEU A 81 -3.48 -2.01 11.91
CA LEU A 81 -2.81 -2.79 10.87
C LEU A 81 -3.67 -3.99 10.52
N SER A 82 -4.20 -4.04 9.30
CA SER A 82 -4.85 -5.23 8.77
C SER A 82 -3.89 -6.02 7.89
N TYR A 83 -3.83 -7.34 8.07
CA TYR A 83 -2.92 -8.27 7.38
C TYR A 83 -3.46 -9.70 7.49
N LEU A 84 -2.90 -10.67 6.77
CA LEU A 84 -3.28 -12.08 6.89
C LEU A 84 -2.60 -12.74 8.11
N PRO A 85 -3.23 -13.71 8.79
CA PRO A 85 -2.62 -14.38 9.94
C PRO A 85 -1.24 -15.03 9.67
N ALA A 86 -0.95 -15.38 8.41
CA ALA A 86 0.34 -15.93 8.01
C ALA A 86 1.50 -14.91 8.09
N GLU A 87 1.18 -13.61 8.08
CA GLU A 87 2.14 -12.49 8.08
C GLU A 87 2.37 -11.91 9.48
N GLU A 88 1.94 -12.62 10.54
CA GLU A 88 1.98 -12.13 11.93
C GLU A 88 3.38 -11.70 12.39
N GLU A 89 4.44 -12.39 11.94
CA GLU A 89 5.83 -12.02 12.26
C GLU A 89 6.18 -10.61 11.76
N ASP A 90 5.91 -10.34 10.48
CA ASP A 90 6.15 -9.03 9.88
C ASP A 90 5.26 -7.95 10.52
N ALA A 91 3.99 -8.26 10.77
CA ALA A 91 3.07 -7.34 11.42
C ALA A 91 3.49 -6.95 12.84
N GLN A 92 3.99 -7.90 13.64
CA GLN A 92 4.48 -7.60 14.98
C GLN A 92 5.74 -6.72 14.94
N HIS A 93 6.63 -6.95 13.98
CA HIS A 93 7.79 -6.09 13.77
C HIS A 93 7.38 -4.63 13.50
N VAL A 94 6.41 -4.41 12.60
CA VAL A 94 5.88 -3.06 12.33
C VAL A 94 5.20 -2.47 13.57
N CYS A 95 4.44 -3.28 14.33
CA CYS A 95 3.81 -2.85 15.57
C CYS A 95 4.84 -2.38 16.61
N GLU A 96 5.98 -3.06 16.74
CA GLU A 96 7.07 -2.66 17.64
C GLU A 96 7.64 -1.29 17.26
N ILE A 97 7.84 -1.03 15.97
CA ILE A 97 8.33 0.27 15.49
C ILE A 97 7.33 1.39 15.77
N ILE A 98 6.03 1.15 15.52
CA ILE A 98 4.96 2.12 15.80
C ILE A 98 4.91 2.45 17.30
N ARG A 99 4.99 1.43 18.17
CA ARG A 99 5.05 1.61 19.62
C ARG A 99 6.32 2.35 20.04
N GLY A 100 7.46 2.05 19.40
CA GLY A 100 8.72 2.75 19.58
C GLY A 100 8.67 4.24 19.22
N ALA A 101 7.82 4.62 18.26
CA ALA A 101 7.51 6.02 17.92
C ALA A 101 6.54 6.70 18.92
N GLY A 102 6.14 6.00 20.00
CA GLY A 102 5.23 6.51 21.02
C GLY A 102 3.77 6.55 20.58
N ARG A 103 3.41 5.79 19.54
CA ARG A 103 2.04 5.72 19.00
C ARG A 103 1.39 4.38 19.30
N LYS A 104 0.06 4.34 19.20
CA LYS A 104 -0.72 3.11 19.37
C LYS A 104 -0.67 2.29 18.08
N ALA A 105 -0.33 1.00 18.22
CA ALA A 105 -0.40 -0.02 17.18
C ALA A 105 -1.50 -1.03 17.51
N VAL A 106 -2.44 -1.22 16.59
CA VAL A 106 -3.56 -2.17 16.73
C VAL A 106 -3.47 -3.25 15.65
N PRO A 107 -2.94 -4.45 15.96
CA PRO A 107 -2.91 -5.56 15.02
C PRO A 107 -4.31 -6.17 14.82
N LEU A 108 -4.73 -6.30 13.56
CA LEU A 108 -6.02 -6.86 13.14
C LEU A 108 -5.76 -7.91 12.05
N PRO A 109 -5.40 -9.16 12.40
CA PRO A 109 -5.24 -10.22 11.42
C PRO A 109 -6.60 -10.73 10.90
N GLY A 110 -6.71 -10.96 9.60
CA GLY A 110 -7.86 -11.61 8.96
C GLY A 110 -7.91 -11.43 7.44
N ASP A 111 -8.81 -12.18 6.78
CA ASP A 111 -8.89 -12.22 5.33
C ASP A 111 -9.91 -11.22 4.77
N LEU A 112 -9.42 -10.24 3.99
CA LEU A 112 -10.25 -9.23 3.34
C LEU A 112 -11.12 -9.78 2.19
N SER A 113 -10.92 -11.02 1.76
CA SER A 113 -11.82 -11.72 0.83
C SER A 113 -13.18 -12.05 1.47
N ASP A 114 -13.25 -12.07 2.81
CA ASP A 114 -14.45 -12.23 3.61
C ASP A 114 -15.20 -10.89 3.79
N PRO A 115 -16.45 -10.78 3.29
CA PRO A 115 -17.29 -9.59 3.49
C PRO A 115 -17.55 -9.23 4.96
N GLU A 116 -17.62 -10.20 5.87
CA GLU A 116 -17.86 -9.95 7.29
C GLU A 116 -16.64 -9.33 7.95
N TYR A 117 -15.48 -9.94 7.73
CA TYR A 117 -14.20 -9.39 8.19
C TYR A 117 -13.95 -7.95 7.68
N CYS A 118 -14.29 -7.63 6.43
CA CYS A 118 -14.18 -6.26 5.90
C CYS A 118 -14.92 -5.21 6.73
N ARG A 119 -16.07 -5.57 7.33
CA ARG A 119 -16.84 -4.68 8.20
C ARG A 119 -16.28 -4.68 9.62
N GLU A 120 -15.89 -5.86 10.11
CA GLU A 120 -15.32 -6.03 11.44
C GLU A 120 -14.02 -5.24 11.61
N VAL A 121 -13.09 -5.32 10.64
CA VAL A 121 -11.79 -4.66 10.73
C VAL A 121 -11.92 -3.14 10.89
N VAL A 122 -12.88 -2.52 10.21
CA VAL A 122 -13.17 -1.08 10.34
C VAL A 122 -13.72 -0.76 11.72
N ARG A 123 -14.71 -1.52 12.19
CA ARG A 123 -15.32 -1.34 13.51
C ARG A 123 -14.27 -1.46 14.61
N ARG A 124 -13.45 -2.53 14.56
CA ARG A 124 -12.37 -2.77 15.53
C ARG A 124 -11.31 -1.67 15.48
N ALA A 125 -10.89 -1.25 14.29
CA ALA A 125 -9.95 -0.13 14.16
C ALA A 125 -10.51 1.15 14.80
N ALA A 126 -11.77 1.50 14.53
CA ALA A 126 -12.39 2.69 15.12
C ALA A 126 -12.54 2.58 16.64
N GLU A 127 -12.98 1.44 17.18
CA GLU A 127 -13.11 1.21 18.62
C GLU A 127 -11.76 1.26 19.33
N GLU A 128 -10.78 0.53 18.81
CA GLU A 128 -9.48 0.41 19.44
C GLU A 128 -8.65 1.69 19.31
N LEU A 129 -8.77 2.45 18.22
CA LEU A 129 -8.10 3.75 18.06
C LEU A 129 -8.85 4.92 18.72
N GLY A 130 -10.10 4.73 19.14
CA GLY A 130 -10.95 5.81 19.66
C GLY A 130 -11.43 6.78 18.56
N GLY A 131 -11.71 6.24 17.38
CA GLY A 131 -12.18 6.93 16.17
C GLY A 131 -11.34 6.56 14.94
N LEU A 132 -11.76 7.03 13.77
CA LEU A 132 -11.08 6.78 12.50
C LEU A 132 -11.18 8.03 11.62
N ASP A 133 -10.04 8.51 11.10
CA ASP A 133 -9.98 9.69 10.23
C ASP A 133 -9.03 9.53 9.04
N ALA A 134 -8.34 8.39 8.92
CA ALA A 134 -7.59 7.99 7.75
C ALA A 134 -7.82 6.52 7.41
N LEU A 135 -8.08 6.23 6.14
CA LEU A 135 -8.12 4.88 5.60
C LEU A 135 -7.11 4.75 4.47
N VAL A 136 -6.29 3.71 4.50
CA VAL A 136 -5.41 3.32 3.41
C VAL A 136 -5.77 1.92 2.93
N ASN A 137 -6.40 1.83 1.76
CA ASN A 137 -6.66 0.55 1.10
C ASN A 137 -5.42 0.17 0.28
N ASN A 138 -4.54 -0.63 0.88
CA ASN A 138 -3.28 -1.01 0.27
C ASN A 138 -3.14 -2.51 -0.04
N ALA A 139 -3.74 -3.39 0.76
CA ALA A 139 -3.73 -4.84 0.52
C ALA A 139 -4.11 -5.17 -0.93
N GLY A 140 -3.41 -6.16 -1.50
CA GLY A 140 -3.70 -6.61 -2.86
C GLY A 140 -3.10 -7.97 -3.16
N ARG A 141 -3.79 -8.68 -4.04
CA ARG A 141 -3.40 -9.97 -4.63
C ARG A 141 -2.89 -9.73 -6.05
N GLN A 142 -1.76 -10.37 -6.39
CA GLN A 142 -1.14 -10.30 -7.72
C GLN A 142 -0.49 -11.65 -8.02
N ILE A 143 -0.97 -12.36 -9.05
CA ILE A 143 -0.42 -13.65 -9.49
C ILE A 143 -0.22 -13.60 -10.99
N ALA A 144 1.01 -13.82 -11.45
CA ALA A 144 1.38 -13.78 -12.86
C ALA A 144 0.87 -15.02 -13.61
N VAL A 145 0.24 -14.81 -14.77
CA VAL A 145 -0.22 -15.87 -15.68
C VAL A 145 0.14 -15.48 -17.11
N GLU A 146 1.00 -16.26 -17.76
CA GLU A 146 1.56 -15.94 -19.08
C GLU A 146 0.52 -15.95 -20.21
N ASP A 147 -0.42 -16.90 -20.18
CA ASP A 147 -1.50 -17.02 -21.16
C ASP A 147 -2.87 -16.91 -20.46
N ILE A 148 -3.76 -16.07 -21.00
CA ILE A 148 -5.12 -15.92 -20.47
C ILE A 148 -5.91 -17.23 -20.49
N ALA A 149 -5.56 -18.19 -21.34
CA ALA A 149 -6.19 -19.51 -21.35
C ALA A 149 -5.93 -20.32 -20.06
N ASP A 150 -4.85 -20.00 -19.33
CA ASP A 150 -4.48 -20.62 -18.06
C ASP A 150 -5.02 -19.84 -16.85
N LEU A 151 -5.57 -18.65 -17.07
CA LEU A 151 -6.17 -17.83 -16.02
C LEU A 151 -7.51 -18.43 -15.60
N THR A 152 -7.52 -19.06 -14.42
CA THR A 152 -8.72 -19.71 -13.88
C THR A 152 -9.76 -18.71 -13.39
N ASP A 153 -11.04 -19.09 -13.46
CA ASP A 153 -12.14 -18.32 -12.86
C ASP A 153 -11.91 -18.05 -11.36
N GLU A 154 -11.35 -19.03 -10.64
CA GLU A 154 -11.03 -18.90 -9.22
C GLU A 154 -9.98 -17.81 -8.97
N GLN A 155 -8.88 -17.79 -9.74
CA GLN A 155 -7.88 -16.72 -9.61
C GLN A 155 -8.50 -15.37 -9.94
N TRP A 156 -9.24 -15.26 -11.05
CA TRP A 156 -9.91 -14.02 -11.43
C TRP A 156 -10.80 -13.49 -10.30
N GLU A 157 -11.67 -14.35 -9.75
CA GLU A 157 -12.55 -13.98 -8.65
C GLU A 157 -11.77 -13.59 -7.40
N ASN A 158 -10.74 -14.32 -7.01
CA ASN A 158 -9.94 -14.03 -5.82
C ASN A 158 -9.19 -12.70 -5.94
N THR A 159 -8.64 -12.39 -7.11
CA THR A 159 -7.99 -11.11 -7.40
C THR A 159 -8.99 -9.95 -7.25
N PHE A 160 -10.20 -10.07 -7.81
CA PHE A 160 -11.23 -9.04 -7.65
C PHE A 160 -11.81 -8.94 -6.23
N ARG A 161 -11.99 -10.06 -5.54
CA ARG A 161 -12.47 -10.10 -4.14
C ARG A 161 -11.54 -9.31 -3.23
N THR A 162 -10.24 -9.53 -3.36
CA THR A 162 -9.21 -8.85 -2.56
C THR A 162 -9.05 -7.39 -2.99
N ASN A 163 -8.89 -7.12 -4.28
CA ASN A 163 -8.45 -5.79 -4.73
C ASN A 163 -9.59 -4.78 -4.87
N ILE A 164 -10.81 -5.24 -5.18
CA ILE A 164 -11.96 -4.36 -5.45
C ILE A 164 -13.06 -4.53 -4.42
N HIS A 165 -13.54 -5.75 -4.19
CA HIS A 165 -14.69 -5.94 -3.31
C HIS A 165 -14.35 -5.58 -1.86
N ALA A 166 -13.15 -5.93 -1.38
CA ALA A 166 -12.68 -5.52 -0.06
C ALA A 166 -12.58 -3.99 0.04
N MET A 167 -11.89 -3.33 -0.91
CA MET A 167 -11.76 -1.87 -0.93
C MET A 167 -13.13 -1.17 -0.88
N PHE A 168 -14.10 -1.65 -1.67
CA PHE A 168 -15.48 -1.13 -1.63
C PHE A 168 -16.11 -1.28 -0.24
N ARG A 169 -16.07 -2.48 0.34
CA ARG A 169 -16.72 -2.78 1.63
C ARG A 169 -16.08 -2.03 2.79
N ILE A 170 -14.75 -1.98 2.84
CA ILE A 170 -13.99 -1.27 3.86
C ILE A 170 -14.25 0.23 3.74
N SER A 171 -14.19 0.79 2.52
CA SER A 171 -14.49 2.20 2.30
C SER A 171 -15.92 2.54 2.70
N GLN A 172 -16.90 1.69 2.36
CA GLN A 172 -18.29 1.88 2.75
C GLN A 172 -18.47 1.85 4.28
N ALA A 173 -17.88 0.84 4.96
CA ALA A 173 -17.97 0.72 6.41
C ALA A 173 -17.27 1.88 7.12
N ALA A 174 -16.15 2.38 6.60
CA ALA A 174 -15.41 3.49 7.19
C ALA A 174 -16.24 4.78 7.23
N LEU A 175 -17.19 4.99 6.30
CA LEU A 175 -18.04 6.19 6.28
C LEU A 175 -18.93 6.36 7.52
N GLU A 176 -19.09 5.33 8.36
CA GLU A 176 -19.74 5.46 9.67
C GLU A 176 -18.91 6.30 10.65
N TYR A 177 -17.58 6.33 10.48
CA TYR A 177 -16.63 6.95 11.40
C TYR A 177 -15.91 8.17 10.80
N LEU A 178 -15.79 8.26 9.47
CA LEU A 178 -15.06 9.36 8.82
C LEU A 178 -15.87 10.67 8.85
N GLU A 179 -15.32 11.67 9.53
CA GLU A 179 -15.85 13.03 9.65
C GLU A 179 -15.20 14.01 8.63
N PRO A 180 -15.73 15.24 8.46
CA PRO A 180 -15.07 16.26 7.64
C PRO A 180 -13.60 16.47 8.03
N GLY A 181 -12.71 16.46 7.04
CA GLY A 181 -11.26 16.47 7.22
C GLY A 181 -10.60 15.09 7.11
N ALA A 182 -11.39 14.01 7.14
CA ALA A 182 -10.89 12.66 6.95
C ALA A 182 -10.44 12.38 5.50
N THR A 183 -9.71 11.28 5.32
CA THR A 183 -9.17 10.90 4.01
C THR A 183 -9.16 9.40 3.77
N ILE A 184 -9.31 9.03 2.50
CA ILE A 184 -9.11 7.68 1.98
C ILE A 184 -8.01 7.74 0.93
N VAL A 185 -7.00 6.89 1.05
CA VAL A 185 -5.93 6.74 0.04
C VAL A 185 -5.93 5.29 -0.46
N ASN A 186 -6.07 5.10 -1.77
CA ASN A 186 -6.10 3.77 -2.38
C ASN A 186 -4.80 3.48 -3.13
N THR A 187 -4.27 2.27 -3.01
CA THR A 187 -3.08 1.82 -3.75
C THR A 187 -3.47 1.22 -5.09
N THR A 188 -3.30 1.98 -6.18
CA THR A 188 -3.41 1.46 -7.54
C THR A 188 -2.05 0.93 -8.01
N SER A 189 -1.68 1.07 -9.29
CA SER A 189 -0.39 0.66 -9.86
C SER A 189 -0.19 1.35 -11.21
N VAL A 190 1.07 1.45 -11.66
CA VAL A 190 1.38 1.74 -13.06
C VAL A 190 0.70 0.76 -14.03
N GLN A 191 0.39 -0.47 -13.59
CA GLN A 191 -0.36 -1.47 -14.36
C GLN A 191 -1.78 -1.02 -14.76
N ALA A 192 -2.35 -0.02 -14.07
CA ALA A 192 -3.62 0.60 -14.49
C ALA A 192 -3.52 1.34 -15.83
N TYR A 193 -2.30 1.72 -16.23
CA TYR A 193 -2.02 2.54 -17.41
C TYR A 193 -1.12 1.83 -18.43
N SER A 194 -0.21 0.98 -17.94
CA SER A 194 0.72 0.19 -18.74
C SER A 194 0.61 -1.29 -18.33
N PRO A 195 -0.47 -1.98 -18.72
CA PRO A 195 -0.71 -3.36 -18.33
C PRO A 195 0.31 -4.31 -18.98
N SER A 196 0.90 -5.18 -18.18
CA SER A 196 1.74 -6.28 -18.63
C SER A 196 0.88 -7.47 -19.06
N ALA A 197 1.30 -8.18 -20.10
CA ALA A 197 0.54 -9.30 -20.67
C ALA A 197 0.26 -10.41 -19.64
N HIS A 198 1.18 -10.61 -18.68
CA HIS A 198 1.09 -11.66 -17.67
C HIS A 198 0.27 -11.27 -16.42
N LEU A 199 -0.39 -10.11 -16.39
CA LEU A 199 -1.09 -9.57 -15.21
C LEU A 199 -2.50 -9.05 -15.54
N VAL A 200 -3.25 -9.76 -16.39
CA VAL A 200 -4.54 -9.28 -16.94
C VAL A 200 -5.58 -8.98 -15.85
N ASP A 201 -5.80 -9.91 -14.91
CA ASP A 201 -6.72 -9.74 -13.78
C ASP A 201 -6.27 -8.61 -12.85
N TYR A 202 -5.00 -8.63 -12.43
CA TYR A 202 -4.41 -7.61 -11.57
C TYR A 202 -4.52 -6.22 -12.17
N ALA A 203 -4.06 -6.02 -13.40
CA ALA A 203 -4.09 -4.72 -14.08
C ALA A 203 -5.53 -4.19 -14.22
N SER A 204 -6.49 -5.09 -14.52
CA SER A 204 -7.91 -4.76 -14.55
C SER A 204 -8.39 -4.22 -13.20
N THR A 205 -8.00 -4.86 -12.09
CA THR A 205 -8.34 -4.34 -10.75
C THR A 205 -7.66 -3.00 -10.48
N LYS A 206 -6.40 -2.79 -10.86
CA LYS A 206 -5.72 -1.52 -10.60
C LYS A 206 -6.34 -0.35 -11.38
N ALA A 207 -6.78 -0.58 -12.62
CA ALA A 207 -7.58 0.38 -13.37
C ALA A 207 -8.93 0.67 -12.70
N ALA A 208 -9.62 -0.36 -12.21
CA ALA A 208 -10.88 -0.20 -11.48
C ALA A 208 -10.69 0.57 -10.15
N ILE A 209 -9.62 0.33 -9.39
CA ILE A 209 -9.27 1.11 -8.18
C ILE A 209 -9.12 2.59 -8.51
N ASN A 210 -8.42 2.90 -9.60
CA ASN A 210 -8.20 4.29 -10.02
C ASN A 210 -9.53 4.99 -10.37
N ASN A 211 -10.39 4.32 -11.14
CA ASN A 211 -11.70 4.88 -11.48
C ASN A 211 -12.63 5.00 -10.26
N PHE A 212 -12.65 3.98 -9.39
CA PHE A 212 -13.39 3.99 -8.13
C PHE A 212 -12.98 5.17 -7.25
N THR A 213 -11.68 5.43 -7.13
CA THR A 213 -11.12 6.56 -6.38
C THR A 213 -11.72 7.89 -6.86
N LYS A 214 -11.71 8.13 -8.18
CA LYS A 214 -12.25 9.35 -8.79
C LYS A 214 -13.76 9.50 -8.54
N GLY A 215 -14.52 8.43 -8.74
CA GLY A 215 -15.97 8.44 -8.50
C GLY A 215 -16.32 8.70 -7.02
N LEU A 216 -15.65 8.02 -6.11
CA LEU A 216 -15.87 8.18 -4.66
C LEU A 216 -15.42 9.57 -4.18
N ALA A 217 -14.32 10.10 -4.73
CA ALA A 217 -13.86 11.46 -4.44
C ALA A 217 -14.93 12.51 -4.75
N THR A 218 -15.55 12.45 -5.93
CA THR A 218 -16.65 13.37 -6.30
C THR A 218 -17.84 13.23 -5.34
N GLN A 219 -18.17 12.01 -4.93
CA GLN A 219 -19.29 11.76 -4.02
C GLN A 219 -19.03 12.29 -2.61
N LEU A 220 -17.79 12.19 -2.11
CA LEU A 220 -17.44 12.50 -0.73
C LEU A 220 -16.88 13.92 -0.54
N ALA A 221 -16.49 14.62 -1.61
CA ALA A 221 -16.02 16.00 -1.56
C ALA A 221 -17.00 16.95 -0.82
N PRO A 222 -18.32 16.93 -1.07
CA PRO A 222 -19.27 17.79 -0.35
C PRO A 222 -19.38 17.47 1.15
N LYS A 223 -18.92 16.28 1.58
CA LYS A 223 -18.86 15.87 2.99
C LYS A 223 -17.52 16.22 3.66
N GLY A 224 -16.61 16.88 2.94
CA GLY A 224 -15.29 17.24 3.44
C GLY A 224 -14.32 16.06 3.57
N ILE A 225 -14.57 14.94 2.90
CA ILE A 225 -13.70 13.76 2.92
C ILE A 225 -12.96 13.67 1.57
N ARG A 226 -11.63 13.58 1.62
CA ARG A 226 -10.79 13.50 0.42
C ARG A 226 -10.47 12.05 0.08
N VAL A 227 -10.66 11.68 -1.18
CA VAL A 227 -10.29 10.35 -1.69
C VAL A 227 -9.26 10.52 -2.79
N ASN A 228 -8.10 9.89 -2.65
CA ASN A 228 -7.00 9.95 -3.62
C ASN A 228 -6.38 8.56 -3.79
N SER A 229 -5.46 8.44 -4.76
CA SER A 229 -4.73 7.21 -5.00
C SER A 229 -3.25 7.45 -5.19
N VAL A 230 -2.46 6.43 -4.88
CA VAL A 230 -1.03 6.36 -5.22
C VAL A 230 -0.84 5.25 -6.23
N ALA A 231 -0.06 5.51 -7.28
CA ALA A 231 0.30 4.56 -8.33
C ALA A 231 1.79 4.23 -8.26
N PRO A 232 2.18 3.15 -7.55
CA PRO A 232 3.55 2.68 -7.54
C PRO A 232 3.98 2.16 -8.91
N GLY A 233 5.27 2.32 -9.22
CA GLY A 233 5.95 1.54 -10.26
C GLY A 233 6.48 0.20 -9.72
N PRO A 234 7.64 -0.28 -10.18
CA PRO A 234 8.26 -1.50 -9.66
C PRO A 234 8.89 -1.24 -8.30
N ILE A 235 8.22 -1.66 -7.22
CA ILE A 235 8.69 -1.57 -5.83
C ILE A 235 9.07 -2.95 -5.33
N TRP A 236 10.21 -3.06 -4.65
CA TRP A 236 10.70 -4.32 -4.11
C TRP A 236 9.94 -4.72 -2.84
N THR A 237 9.10 -5.76 -2.94
CA THR A 237 8.20 -6.24 -1.89
C THR A 237 7.98 -7.75 -1.98
N PRO A 238 7.50 -8.42 -0.91
CA PRO A 238 7.18 -9.85 -0.93
C PRO A 238 6.22 -10.26 -2.05
N LEU A 239 5.24 -9.38 -2.37
CA LEU A 239 4.30 -9.57 -3.48
C LEU A 239 4.97 -9.95 -4.81
N GLN A 240 6.19 -9.47 -5.09
CA GLN A 240 6.87 -9.76 -6.36
C GLN A 240 7.47 -11.17 -6.39
N VAL A 241 7.86 -11.73 -5.24
CA VAL A 241 8.48 -13.06 -5.12
C VAL A 241 7.47 -14.15 -4.78
N SER A 242 6.26 -13.78 -4.36
CA SER A 242 5.12 -14.67 -4.15
C SER A 242 4.22 -14.73 -5.40
N ASP A 243 4.82 -15.15 -6.52
CA ASP A 243 4.18 -15.27 -7.85
C ASP A 243 3.68 -13.97 -8.51
N GLY A 244 3.93 -12.78 -7.93
CA GLY A 244 3.57 -11.52 -8.59
C GLY A 244 4.43 -11.20 -9.83
N GLN A 245 5.61 -11.79 -9.94
CA GLN A 245 6.44 -11.77 -11.16
C GLN A 245 6.89 -13.18 -11.51
N PRO A 246 7.11 -13.47 -12.81
CA PRO A 246 7.88 -14.64 -13.20
C PRO A 246 9.26 -14.61 -12.52
N LYS A 247 9.67 -15.73 -11.91
CA LYS A 247 10.93 -15.85 -11.14
C LYS A 247 12.16 -15.44 -11.96
N GLU A 248 12.10 -15.67 -13.27
CA GLU A 248 13.12 -15.31 -14.25
C GLU A 248 13.26 -13.80 -14.50
N ALA A 249 12.21 -13.02 -14.21
CA ALA A 249 12.21 -11.57 -14.34
C ALA A 249 12.83 -10.85 -13.12
N LEU A 250 12.89 -11.51 -11.95
CA LEU A 250 13.36 -10.90 -10.70
C LEU A 250 14.75 -10.25 -10.80
N PRO A 251 15.78 -10.85 -11.45
CA PRO A 251 17.11 -10.22 -11.58
C PRO A 251 17.13 -8.90 -12.37
N HIS A 252 16.08 -8.63 -13.13
CA HIS A 252 15.91 -7.43 -13.96
C HIS A 252 14.84 -6.49 -13.42
N PHE A 253 14.23 -6.80 -12.28
CA PHE A 253 13.10 -6.06 -11.74
C PHE A 253 13.45 -4.58 -11.50
N GLY A 254 12.65 -3.69 -12.10
CA GLY A 254 12.78 -2.23 -11.97
C GLY A 254 13.94 -1.58 -12.73
N LYS A 255 14.86 -2.35 -13.33
CA LYS A 255 16.01 -1.79 -14.08
C LYS A 255 15.63 -1.06 -15.36
N ASN A 256 14.41 -1.25 -15.83
CA ASN A 256 13.86 -0.59 -17.01
C ASN A 256 13.21 0.78 -16.71
N THR A 257 13.17 1.22 -15.46
CA THR A 257 12.71 2.58 -15.12
C THR A 257 13.74 3.62 -15.54
N PRO A 258 13.35 4.88 -15.81
CA PRO A 258 14.32 5.96 -16.04
C PRO A 258 15.32 6.19 -14.90
N LEU A 259 14.98 5.86 -13.65
CA LEU A 259 15.93 5.88 -12.52
C LEU A 259 16.89 4.67 -12.52
N GLY A 260 16.67 3.66 -13.36
CA GLY A 260 17.56 2.50 -13.54
C GLY A 260 17.48 1.45 -12.43
N ARG A 261 16.56 1.58 -11.47
CA ARG A 261 16.41 0.67 -10.32
C ARG A 261 14.95 0.49 -9.91
N ALA A 262 14.68 -0.59 -9.18
CA ALA A 262 13.45 -0.71 -8.41
C ALA A 262 13.38 0.33 -7.29
N GLY A 263 12.16 0.78 -6.97
CA GLY A 263 11.92 1.59 -5.80
C GLY A 263 11.91 0.74 -4.52
N GLN A 264 12.20 1.37 -3.39
CA GLN A 264 12.02 0.79 -2.06
C GLN A 264 10.68 1.26 -1.45
N PRO A 265 10.01 0.46 -0.62
CA PRO A 265 8.75 0.82 0.03
C PRO A 265 8.78 2.17 0.74
N THR A 266 9.88 2.53 1.42
CA THR A 266 10.02 3.83 2.08
C THR A 266 9.89 5.03 1.13
N GLU A 267 10.12 4.86 -0.17
CA GLU A 267 9.99 5.94 -1.16
C GLU A 267 8.53 6.28 -1.45
N LEU A 268 7.59 5.40 -1.09
CA LEU A 268 6.16 5.62 -1.25
C LEU A 268 5.59 6.40 -0.06
N ALA A 269 6.12 6.18 1.14
CA ALA A 269 5.59 6.74 2.37
C ALA A 269 5.32 8.27 2.33
N PRO A 270 6.22 9.14 1.80
CA PRO A 270 5.95 10.57 1.71
C PRO A 270 4.69 10.95 0.92
N ALA A 271 4.35 10.18 -0.13
CA ALA A 271 3.14 10.38 -0.92
C ALA A 271 1.87 10.13 -0.09
N TYR A 272 1.84 9.02 0.65
CA TYR A 272 0.71 8.71 1.54
C TYR A 272 0.59 9.72 2.68
N VAL A 273 1.71 10.15 3.28
CA VAL A 273 1.69 11.19 4.33
C VAL A 273 1.14 12.50 3.77
N PHE A 274 1.60 12.94 2.59
CA PHE A 274 1.07 14.15 1.94
C PHE A 274 -0.43 14.05 1.66
N LEU A 275 -0.87 12.96 1.02
CA LEU A 275 -2.28 12.77 0.69
C LEU A 275 -3.15 12.63 1.94
N THR A 276 -2.58 12.16 3.05
CA THR A 276 -3.30 12.02 4.31
C THR A 276 -3.34 13.32 5.10
N SER A 277 -2.29 14.13 5.09
CA SER A 277 -2.18 15.38 5.86
C SER A 277 -3.13 16.47 5.36
N SER A 278 -3.30 17.52 6.16
CA SER A 278 -4.08 18.71 5.78
C SER A 278 -3.41 19.57 4.69
N GLU A 279 -2.15 19.27 4.35
CA GLU A 279 -1.38 19.98 3.33
C GLU A 279 -1.95 19.77 1.91
N SER A 280 -2.64 18.65 1.70
CA SER A 280 -3.28 18.28 0.45
C SER A 280 -4.77 18.63 0.40
N SER A 281 -5.18 19.71 1.06
CA SER A 281 -6.59 20.12 1.23
C SER A 281 -7.35 20.34 -0.08
N TYR A 282 -6.65 20.64 -1.17
CA TYR A 282 -7.22 20.83 -2.51
C TYR A 282 -6.88 19.70 -3.49
N VAL A 283 -6.36 18.57 -2.99
CA VAL A 283 -6.05 17.38 -3.78
C VAL A 283 -7.13 16.34 -3.52
N ILE A 284 -7.94 16.07 -4.54
CA ILE A 284 -9.09 15.17 -4.45
C ILE A 284 -9.35 14.48 -5.80
N GLY A 285 -9.56 13.16 -5.77
CA GLY A 285 -9.72 12.34 -6.98
C GLY A 285 -8.42 12.14 -7.75
N GLU A 286 -7.28 12.54 -7.20
CA GLU A 286 -6.00 12.50 -7.90
C GLU A 286 -5.30 11.15 -7.76
N THR A 287 -4.39 10.91 -8.71
CA THR A 287 -3.47 9.77 -8.69
C THR A 287 -2.04 10.29 -8.66
N LEU A 288 -1.36 10.10 -7.52
CA LEU A 288 0.04 10.45 -7.39
C LEU A 288 0.93 9.29 -7.83
N ASN A 289 1.69 9.48 -8.91
CA ASN A 289 2.59 8.45 -9.46
C ASN A 289 3.94 8.45 -8.72
N VAL A 290 4.36 7.29 -8.23
CA VAL A 290 5.68 7.07 -7.60
C VAL A 290 6.32 5.86 -8.28
N ASN A 291 6.87 6.09 -9.48
CA ASN A 291 7.13 5.02 -10.44
C ASN A 291 8.52 5.07 -11.10
N GLY A 292 9.45 5.85 -10.54
CA GLY A 292 10.81 5.95 -11.08
C GLY A 292 10.91 6.63 -12.45
N GLY A 293 9.90 7.43 -12.83
CA GLY A 293 9.90 8.23 -14.06
C GLY A 293 9.19 7.57 -15.24
N GLN A 294 8.53 6.43 -15.03
CA GLN A 294 7.74 5.79 -16.09
C GLN A 294 6.59 6.72 -16.54
N PRO A 295 6.49 7.06 -17.84
CA PRO A 295 5.41 7.91 -18.33
C PRO A 295 4.05 7.24 -18.12
N THR A 296 3.10 7.97 -17.53
CA THR A 296 1.69 7.56 -17.39
C THR A 296 0.78 8.65 -17.96
N PRO A 297 -0.40 8.30 -18.50
CA PRO A 297 -1.43 9.26 -18.91
C PRO A 297 -1.94 10.15 -17.78
#